data_AF-A0A674BWI1-F1
#
_entry.id   AF-A0A674BWI1-F1
#
_cell.length_a   1.000
_cell.length_b   1.000
_cell.length_c   1.000
_cell.angle_alpha   90.00
_cell.angle_beta   90.00
_cell.angle_gamma   90.00
#
_symmetry.space_group_name_H-M   'P 1'
#
loop_
_entity.id
_entity.type
_entity.pdbx_description
1 polymer ?
#
loop_
_entity_poly.entity_id
_entity_poly.type
_entity_poly.pdbx_seq_one_letter_code
_entity_poly.pdbx_strand_id
1 'polypeptide(L)'
;MNCKSEFLKKYMTKVSNDLPSCPCSYPTEVAYSMADVPDPSTRRGFRWKDASGPKEKLEIYKPTARYCIRSMLTLESTTLAAQHCCYNDNMKLITRGKGVGTPNLISNEFSVDFHYKVDILPWIICKGDWSRYNQVRPPNNGQKCPDNPLDEDYLKQVEEALEF
;
A
#
# COMPACT_ATOMS: atom_id res chain seq x y z
N MET A 1 -15.14 17.85 -4.58
CA MET A 1 -15.39 16.68 -3.69
C MET A 1 -14.50 16.81 -2.47
N ASN A 2 -15.07 16.86 -1.28
CA ASN A 2 -14.31 16.97 -0.03
C ASN A 2 -13.88 15.55 0.41
N CYS A 3 -12.64 15.15 0.13
CA CYS A 3 -12.10 13.83 0.51
C CYS A 3 -11.97 13.64 2.03
N LYS A 4 -12.23 14.69 2.83
CA LYS A 4 -12.17 14.66 4.30
C LYS A 4 -13.51 14.16 4.86
N SER A 5 -13.60 12.85 5.04
CA SER A 5 -14.67 12.21 5.81
C SER A 5 -14.18 11.88 7.22
N GLU A 6 -14.86 12.37 8.25
CA GLU A 6 -14.55 12.03 9.66
C GLU A 6 -14.68 10.53 9.92
N PHE A 7 -15.61 9.86 9.24
CA PHE A 7 -15.71 8.41 9.26
C PHE A 7 -14.44 7.75 8.71
N LEU A 8 -13.98 8.21 7.53
CA LEU A 8 -12.77 7.66 6.92
C LEU A 8 -11.55 7.88 7.82
N LYS A 9 -11.39 9.05 8.43
CA LYS A 9 -10.29 9.32 9.37
C LYS A 9 -10.29 8.37 10.56
N LYS A 10 -11.44 8.19 11.23
CA LYS A 10 -11.58 7.24 12.34
C LYS A 10 -11.30 5.82 11.91
N TYR A 11 -11.80 5.42 10.74
CA TYR A 11 -11.54 4.10 10.17
C TYR A 11 -10.06 3.89 9.86
N MET A 12 -9.39 4.87 9.24
CA MET A 12 -7.95 4.83 8.94
C MET A 12 -7.08 4.73 10.20
N THR A 13 -7.52 5.32 11.31
CA THR A 13 -6.84 5.17 12.61
C THR A 13 -6.90 3.72 13.07
N LYS A 14 -8.06 3.07 12.96
CA LYS A 14 -8.22 1.65 13.27
C LYS A 14 -7.38 0.76 12.34
N VAL A 15 -7.42 1.02 11.04
CA VAL A 15 -6.62 0.33 10.03
C VAL A 15 -5.12 0.41 10.35
N SER A 16 -4.63 1.60 10.73
CA SER A 16 -3.19 1.79 11.02
C SER A 16 -2.73 1.05 12.28
N ASN A 17 -3.63 0.77 13.22
CA ASN A 17 -3.32 0.02 14.44
C ASN A 17 -3.39 -1.50 14.24
N ASP A 18 -4.26 -1.96 13.35
CA ASP A 18 -4.50 -3.38 13.10
C ASP A 18 -3.54 -3.99 12.07
N LEU A 19 -3.09 -3.18 11.11
CA LEU A 19 -2.27 -3.65 9.99
C LEU A 19 -0.78 -3.68 10.33
N PRO A 20 -0.04 -4.67 9.78
CA PRO A 20 1.40 -4.75 9.97
C PRO A 20 2.13 -3.59 9.28
N SER A 21 3.32 -3.28 9.80
CA SER A 21 4.23 -2.37 9.11
C SER A 21 4.83 -3.01 7.86
N CYS A 22 5.08 -2.20 6.83
CA CYS A 22 5.77 -2.69 5.63
C CYS A 22 7.24 -3.07 5.93
N PRO A 23 7.69 -4.27 5.52
CA PRO A 23 9.09 -4.65 5.56
C PRO A 23 9.94 -3.72 4.67
N CYS A 24 11.16 -3.39 5.10
CA CYS A 24 12.04 -2.52 4.29
C CYS A 24 12.61 -3.20 3.03
N SER A 25 12.56 -4.52 2.95
CA SER A 25 12.98 -5.28 1.78
C SER A 25 11.94 -6.34 1.44
N TYR A 26 11.76 -6.60 0.14
CA TYR A 26 10.79 -7.59 -0.35
C TYR A 26 11.13 -8.98 0.22
N PRO A 27 10.22 -9.62 0.97
CA PRO A 27 10.43 -10.98 1.47
C PRO A 27 10.31 -11.97 0.31
N THR A 28 11.44 -12.45 -0.22
CA THR A 28 11.48 -13.22 -1.46
C THR A 28 10.70 -14.53 -1.42
N GLU A 29 10.46 -15.08 -0.23
CA GLU A 29 9.66 -16.28 0.00
C GLU A 29 8.21 -16.11 -0.49
N VAL A 30 7.68 -14.86 -0.46
CA VAL A 30 6.31 -14.58 -0.91
C VAL A 30 6.10 -14.79 -2.41
N ALA A 31 7.18 -14.81 -3.20
CA ALA A 31 7.13 -15.02 -4.64
C ALA A 31 6.72 -16.47 -5.00
N TYR A 32 6.96 -17.41 -4.09
CA TYR A 32 6.68 -18.84 -4.31
C TYR A 32 5.45 -19.32 -3.53
N SER A 33 5.17 -18.74 -2.37
CA SER A 33 4.03 -19.12 -1.53
C SER A 33 3.62 -17.98 -0.58
N MET A 34 2.73 -18.26 0.36
CA MET A 34 2.53 -17.38 1.51
C MET A 34 3.78 -17.43 2.41
N ALA A 35 4.12 -16.32 3.07
CA ALA A 35 5.20 -16.26 4.05
C ALA A 35 4.75 -15.54 5.32
N ASP A 36 5.23 -16.00 6.49
CA ASP A 36 5.07 -15.29 7.76
C ASP A 36 6.26 -14.35 7.95
N VAL A 37 5.99 -13.05 8.01
CA VAL A 37 7.01 -12.01 8.15
C VAL A 37 6.85 -11.34 9.51
N PRO A 38 7.89 -11.35 10.36
CA PRO A 38 7.87 -10.66 11.64
C PRO A 38 7.72 -9.15 11.46
N ASP A 39 6.84 -8.54 12.25
CA ASP A 39 6.74 -7.10 12.39
C ASP A 39 7.35 -6.67 13.75
N PRO A 40 8.52 -5.99 13.75
CA PRO A 40 9.18 -5.55 14.98
C PRO A 40 8.33 -4.59 15.81
N SER A 41 7.43 -3.82 15.18
CA SER A 41 6.62 -2.80 15.85
C SER A 41 5.55 -3.42 16.77
N THR A 42 4.98 -4.55 16.35
CA THR A 42 3.93 -5.27 17.08
C THR A 42 4.44 -6.53 17.78
N ARG A 43 5.69 -6.96 17.48
CA ARG A 43 6.32 -8.21 17.95
C ARG A 43 5.51 -9.46 17.56
N ARG A 44 4.82 -9.40 16.42
CA ARG A 44 3.98 -10.47 15.88
C ARG A 44 4.40 -10.82 14.46
N GLY A 45 4.19 -12.07 14.07
CA GLY A 45 4.26 -12.51 12.68
C GLY A 45 2.97 -12.20 11.94
N PHE A 46 3.09 -11.80 10.67
CA PHE A 46 1.95 -11.59 9.78
C PHE A 46 2.14 -12.37 8.50
N ARG A 47 1.06 -12.97 8.00
CA ARG A 47 1.10 -13.69 6.73
C ARG A 47 0.98 -12.71 5.56
N TRP A 48 1.86 -12.86 4.59
CA TRP A 48 1.91 -12.08 3.37
C TRP A 48 1.86 -12.98 2.14
N LYS A 49 1.38 -12.42 1.04
CA LYS A 49 1.39 -13.02 -0.29
C LYS A 49 1.88 -12.02 -1.33
N ASP A 50 2.45 -12.52 -2.42
CA ASP A 50 2.78 -11.67 -3.57
C ASP A 50 1.52 -11.02 -4.18
N ALA A 51 1.69 -9.77 -4.58
CA ALA A 51 0.70 -8.92 -5.24
C ALA A 51 1.36 -8.20 -6.44
N SER A 52 2.25 -8.90 -7.14
CA SER A 52 2.99 -8.38 -8.30
C SER A 52 2.41 -8.85 -9.65
N GLY A 53 1.37 -9.69 -9.61
CA GLY A 53 0.77 -10.29 -10.79
C GLY A 53 -0.01 -9.31 -11.68
N PRO A 54 -0.28 -9.67 -12.95
CA PRO A 54 -0.90 -8.78 -13.95
C PRO A 54 -2.31 -8.30 -13.57
N LYS A 55 -3.00 -8.99 -12.65
CA LYS A 55 -4.32 -8.56 -12.15
C LYS A 55 -4.25 -7.26 -11.35
N GLU A 56 -3.09 -6.93 -10.79
CA GLU A 56 -2.86 -5.75 -9.95
C GLU A 56 -2.57 -4.51 -10.78
N LYS A 57 -2.24 -4.66 -12.08
CA LYS A 57 -1.99 -3.57 -13.04
C LYS A 57 -1.04 -2.50 -12.46
N LEU A 58 0.08 -2.94 -11.90
CA LEU A 58 1.03 -2.07 -11.19
C LEU A 58 1.57 -0.97 -12.11
N GLU A 59 1.74 -1.26 -13.39
CA GLU A 59 2.15 -0.30 -14.42
C GLU A 59 1.19 0.91 -14.55
N ILE A 60 -0.07 0.76 -14.14
CA ILE A 60 -1.06 1.83 -14.11
C ILE A 60 -1.17 2.43 -12.71
N TYR A 61 -1.43 1.59 -11.70
CA TYR A 61 -1.83 2.07 -10.37
C TYR A 61 -0.67 2.36 -9.41
N LYS A 62 0.50 1.77 -9.68
CA LYS A 62 1.72 1.88 -8.88
C LYS A 62 2.94 2.05 -9.79
N PRO A 63 2.94 3.04 -10.69
CA PRO A 63 4.05 3.24 -11.62
C PRO A 63 5.33 3.44 -10.81
N THR A 64 6.43 2.81 -11.23
CA THR A 64 7.72 2.63 -10.50
C THR A 64 7.80 1.49 -9.48
N ALA A 65 6.70 0.81 -9.15
CA ALA A 65 6.76 -0.43 -8.39
C ALA A 65 7.05 -1.62 -9.31
N ARG A 66 7.94 -2.51 -8.85
CA ARG A 66 8.24 -3.77 -9.53
C ARG A 66 7.61 -4.96 -8.83
N TYR A 67 7.61 -4.92 -7.50
CA TYR A 67 7.06 -5.97 -6.66
C TYR A 67 6.09 -5.35 -5.69
N CYS A 68 5.00 -6.03 -5.37
CA CYS A 68 4.17 -5.68 -4.24
C CYS A 68 3.79 -6.93 -3.46
N ILE A 69 3.50 -6.75 -2.17
CA ILE A 69 2.98 -7.79 -1.29
C ILE A 69 1.74 -7.29 -0.58
N ARG A 70 0.87 -8.23 -0.20
CA ARG A 70 -0.35 -7.93 0.55
C ARG A 70 -0.44 -8.78 1.81
N SER A 71 -0.76 -8.16 2.94
CA SER A 71 -1.01 -8.89 4.18
C SER A 71 -2.33 -9.65 4.07
N MET A 72 -2.39 -10.85 4.62
CA MET A 72 -3.58 -11.69 4.59
C MET A 72 -4.52 -11.35 5.74
N LEU A 73 -5.81 -11.65 5.56
CA LEU A 73 -6.75 -11.60 6.67
C LEU A 73 -6.52 -12.78 7.63
N THR A 74 -6.80 -12.53 8.91
CA THR A 74 -6.76 -13.53 9.99
C THR A 74 -8.11 -13.54 10.70
N LEU A 75 -8.38 -14.59 11.48
CA LEU A 75 -9.61 -14.65 12.29
C LEU A 75 -9.63 -13.57 13.38
N GLU A 76 -8.45 -13.11 13.81
CA GLU A 76 -8.30 -12.02 14.77
C GLU A 76 -8.38 -10.62 14.15
N SER A 77 -8.46 -10.51 12.82
CA SER A 77 -8.53 -9.21 12.14
C SER A 77 -9.82 -8.47 12.50
N THR A 78 -9.71 -7.27 13.08
CA THR A 78 -10.89 -6.49 13.49
C THR A 78 -11.41 -5.56 12.39
N THR A 79 -10.76 -5.58 11.23
CA THR A 79 -11.14 -4.90 9.99
C THR A 79 -11.01 -5.84 8.80
N LEU A 80 -11.67 -5.49 7.69
CA LEU A 80 -11.50 -6.17 6.40
C LEU A 80 -10.30 -5.63 5.59
N ALA A 81 -9.49 -4.76 6.19
CA ALA A 81 -8.39 -4.12 5.51
C ALA A 81 -7.19 -5.06 5.34
N ALA A 82 -6.35 -4.77 4.36
CA ALA A 82 -5.08 -5.44 4.14
C ALA A 82 -3.99 -4.40 3.87
N GLN A 83 -2.81 -4.61 4.43
CA GLN A 83 -1.65 -3.79 4.11
C GLN A 83 -1.15 -4.18 2.72
N HIS A 84 -0.88 -3.18 1.89
CA HIS A 84 -0.24 -3.37 0.60
C HIS A 84 1.08 -2.58 0.61
N CYS A 85 2.18 -3.26 0.31
CA CYS A 85 3.53 -2.70 0.30
C CYS A 85 4.13 -2.94 -1.07
N CYS A 86 4.78 -1.92 -1.64
CA CYS A 86 5.38 -2.00 -2.97
C CYS A 86 6.85 -1.65 -2.92
N TYR A 87 7.62 -2.28 -3.79
CA TYR A 87 9.08 -2.26 -3.82
C TYR A 87 9.56 -1.93 -5.22
N ASN A 88 10.68 -1.22 -5.31
CA ASN A 88 11.33 -0.93 -6.59
C ASN A 88 12.10 -2.17 -7.12
N ASP A 89 12.78 -2.01 -8.25
CA ASP A 89 13.57 -3.07 -8.89
C ASP A 89 14.68 -3.63 -7.98
N ASN A 90 15.16 -2.83 -7.02
CA ASN A 90 16.17 -3.24 -6.04
C ASN A 90 15.56 -3.93 -4.81
N MET A 91 14.28 -4.32 -4.87
CA MET A 91 13.54 -4.95 -3.78
C MET A 91 13.49 -4.10 -2.50
N LYS A 92 13.63 -2.77 -2.60
CA LYS A 92 13.53 -1.84 -1.47
C LYS A 92 12.15 -1.20 -1.43
N LEU A 93 11.60 -1.08 -0.22
CA LEU A 93 10.27 -0.50 0.00
C LEU A 93 10.22 0.89 -0.60
N ILE A 94 9.19 1.16 -1.41
CA ILE A 94 8.90 2.51 -1.91
C ILE A 94 8.11 3.22 -0.81
N THR A 95 8.73 4.22 -0.16
CA THR A 95 8.17 4.90 1.01
C THR A 95 7.37 6.14 0.64
N ARG A 96 7.60 6.71 -0.55
CA ARG A 96 6.94 7.92 -1.07
C ARG A 96 6.84 7.92 -2.60
N GLY A 97 6.04 8.82 -3.16
CA GLY A 97 5.85 8.96 -4.60
C GLY A 97 4.73 8.11 -5.20
N LYS A 98 4.70 8.00 -6.52
CA LYS A 98 3.59 7.38 -7.29
C LYS A 98 3.55 5.85 -7.24
N GLY A 99 4.66 5.20 -6.91
CA GLY A 99 4.78 3.75 -6.80
C GLY A 99 4.45 3.16 -5.43
N VAL A 100 4.08 3.97 -4.43
CA VAL A 100 3.93 3.48 -3.06
C VAL A 100 2.76 2.52 -2.88
N GLY A 101 2.98 1.47 -2.09
CA GLY A 101 1.87 0.68 -1.55
C GLY A 101 1.04 1.50 -0.57
N THR A 102 -0.28 1.31 -0.61
CA THR A 102 -1.25 1.98 0.28
C THR A 102 -2.20 0.94 0.84
N PRO A 103 -2.62 1.04 2.11
CA PRO A 103 -3.54 0.05 2.68
C PRO A 103 -4.82 -0.08 1.85
N ASN A 104 -5.24 -1.30 1.62
CA ASN A 104 -6.54 -1.63 1.04
C ASN A 104 -7.55 -1.68 2.18
N LEU A 105 -8.63 -0.90 2.10
CA LEU A 105 -9.68 -0.90 3.12
C LEU A 105 -10.53 -2.18 3.05
N ILE A 106 -10.57 -2.80 1.87
CA ILE A 106 -11.17 -4.11 1.67
C ILE A 106 -10.14 -5.03 1.00
N SER A 107 -9.76 -6.09 1.70
CA SER A 107 -8.88 -7.12 1.14
C SER A 107 -9.53 -7.76 -0.08
N ASN A 108 -8.73 -8.00 -1.11
CA ASN A 108 -9.18 -8.75 -2.29
C ASN A 108 -9.54 -10.21 -1.97
N GLU A 109 -9.08 -10.75 -0.84
CA GLU A 109 -9.47 -12.07 -0.32
C GLU A 109 -10.92 -12.10 0.15
N PHE A 110 -11.41 -10.96 0.64
CA PHE A 110 -12.80 -10.82 1.05
C PHE A 110 -13.70 -10.59 -0.16
N SER A 111 -13.37 -9.62 -1.01
CA SER A 111 -14.12 -9.36 -2.23
C SER A 111 -13.32 -8.51 -3.22
N VAL A 112 -13.14 -9.04 -4.43
CA VAL A 112 -12.50 -8.33 -5.55
C VAL A 112 -13.33 -7.12 -5.97
N ASP A 113 -14.67 -7.23 -6.00
CA ASP A 113 -15.55 -6.15 -6.44
C ASP A 113 -15.56 -4.97 -5.46
N PHE A 114 -15.61 -5.26 -4.16
CA PHE A 114 -15.53 -4.22 -3.15
C PHE A 114 -14.12 -3.61 -3.08
N HIS A 115 -13.06 -4.42 -3.19
CA HIS A 115 -11.71 -3.92 -3.32
C HIS A 115 -11.58 -2.95 -4.51
N TYR A 116 -12.11 -3.30 -5.68
CA TYR A 116 -12.09 -2.41 -6.84
C TYR A 116 -12.84 -1.09 -6.57
N LYS A 117 -14.07 -1.16 -6.05
CA LYS A 117 -14.90 0.02 -5.81
C LYS A 117 -14.35 0.93 -4.70
N VAL A 118 -13.80 0.35 -3.66
CA VAL A 118 -13.35 1.09 -2.46
C VAL A 118 -11.90 1.51 -2.59
N ASP A 119 -11.02 0.70 -3.16
CA ASP A 119 -9.58 0.95 -3.14
C ASP A 119 -9.01 1.47 -4.45
N ILE A 120 -9.55 1.01 -5.58
CA ILE A 120 -9.04 1.36 -6.92
C ILE A 120 -9.80 2.55 -7.53
N LEU A 121 -11.13 2.56 -7.49
CA LEU A 121 -11.92 3.67 -8.08
C LEU A 121 -11.54 5.06 -7.54
N PRO A 122 -11.29 5.27 -6.23
CA PRO A 122 -10.87 6.58 -5.75
C PRO A 122 -9.53 7.04 -6.34
N TRP A 123 -8.59 6.11 -6.60
CA TRP A 123 -7.34 6.43 -7.29
C TRP A 123 -7.61 6.85 -8.74
N ILE A 124 -8.50 6.15 -9.45
CA ILE A 124 -8.90 6.49 -10.84
C ILE A 124 -9.56 7.87 -10.89
N ILE A 125 -10.43 8.19 -9.93
CA ILE A 125 -11.12 9.49 -9.85
C ILE A 125 -10.13 10.64 -9.64
N CYS A 126 -8.98 10.39 -8.99
CA CYS A 126 -7.89 11.34 -8.87
C CYS A 126 -7.07 11.53 -10.17
N LYS A 127 -7.42 10.85 -11.27
CA LYS A 127 -6.84 11.03 -12.62
C LYS A 127 -5.30 10.96 -12.69
N GLY A 128 -4.66 10.27 -11.75
CA GLY A 128 -3.20 10.18 -11.69
C GLY A 128 -2.55 11.11 -10.67
N ASP A 129 -3.30 12.03 -10.03
CA ASP A 129 -2.85 12.76 -8.84
C ASP A 129 -2.84 11.83 -7.62
N TRP A 130 -1.78 11.02 -7.59
CA TRP A 130 -1.47 10.11 -6.49
C TRP A 130 -1.24 10.87 -5.18
N SER A 131 -0.85 12.15 -5.22
CA SER A 131 -0.51 12.94 -4.04
C SER A 131 -1.75 13.16 -3.16
N ARG A 132 -2.89 13.48 -3.78
CA ARG A 132 -4.17 13.63 -3.06
C ARG A 132 -4.70 12.30 -2.54
N TYR A 133 -4.54 11.22 -3.30
CA TYR A 133 -4.92 9.88 -2.85
C TYR A 133 -4.11 9.47 -1.61
N ASN A 134 -2.79 9.68 -1.64
CA ASN A 134 -1.91 9.31 -0.53
C ASN A 134 -2.12 10.18 0.72
N GLN A 135 -2.59 11.43 0.59
CA GLN A 135 -2.96 12.24 1.76
C GLN A 135 -4.07 11.62 2.61
N VAL A 136 -5.02 10.90 1.99
CA VAL A 136 -6.10 10.20 2.71
C VAL A 136 -5.77 8.75 3.02
N ARG A 137 -4.81 8.16 2.29
CA ARG A 137 -4.34 6.78 2.46
C ARG A 137 -2.81 6.76 2.46
N PRO A 138 -2.19 7.18 3.58
CA PRO A 138 -0.76 7.28 3.64
C PRO A 138 -0.10 5.91 3.43
N PRO A 139 1.05 5.86 2.75
CA PRO A 139 1.86 4.65 2.70
C PRO A 139 2.35 4.28 4.11
N ASN A 140 2.57 3.00 4.35
CA ASN A 140 3.06 2.52 5.64
C ASN A 140 4.60 2.43 5.61
N ASN A 141 5.26 3.30 6.39
CA ASN A 141 6.70 3.22 6.68
C ASN A 141 6.95 3.06 8.19
N GLY A 142 6.18 2.19 8.86
CA GLY A 142 6.25 2.00 10.32
C GLY A 142 7.61 1.48 10.81
N GLN A 143 8.36 0.79 9.95
CA GLN A 143 9.72 0.31 10.24
C GLN A 143 10.83 1.35 10.01
N LYS A 144 10.48 2.59 9.62
CA LYS A 144 11.44 3.68 9.37
C LYS A 144 12.49 3.32 8.31
N CYS A 145 12.04 2.71 7.21
CA CYS A 145 12.89 2.41 6.08
C CYS A 145 13.43 3.71 5.45
N PRO A 146 14.63 3.66 4.82
CA PRO A 146 15.18 4.81 4.10
C PRO A 146 14.22 5.35 3.05
N ASP A 147 14.29 6.65 2.82
CA ASP A 147 13.47 7.29 1.82
C ASP A 147 13.75 6.76 0.42
N ASN A 148 12.68 6.37 -0.27
CA ASN A 148 12.72 5.79 -1.59
C ASN A 148 11.45 6.19 -2.36
N PRO A 149 11.57 6.94 -3.47
CA PRO A 149 12.81 7.40 -4.10
C PRO A 149 13.50 8.54 -3.31
N LEU A 150 14.68 8.97 -3.77
CA LEU A 150 15.38 10.14 -3.21
C LEU A 150 14.66 11.45 -3.51
N ASP A 151 15.07 12.54 -2.86
CA ASP A 151 14.32 13.81 -2.87
C ASP A 151 14.13 14.37 -4.28
N GLU A 152 15.17 14.34 -5.11
CA GLU A 152 15.12 14.84 -6.49
C GLU A 152 14.03 14.15 -7.33
N ASP A 153 14.04 12.81 -7.34
CA ASP A 153 13.03 12.01 -8.04
C ASP A 153 11.63 12.18 -7.45
N TYR A 154 11.54 12.27 -6.11
CA TYR A 154 10.26 12.48 -5.43
C TYR A 154 9.64 13.84 -5.80
N LEU A 155 10.43 14.91 -5.78
CA LEU A 155 9.97 16.25 -6.12
C LEU A 155 9.50 16.32 -7.57
N LYS A 156 10.24 15.70 -8.50
CA LYS A 156 9.81 15.57 -9.90
C LYS A 156 8.45 14.87 -10.02
N GLN A 157 8.23 13.78 -9.27
CA GLN A 157 6.93 13.09 -9.28
C GLN A 157 5.79 13.94 -8.70
N VAL A 158 6.09 14.83 -7.74
CA VAL A 158 5.11 15.76 -7.17
C VAL A 158 4.75 16.84 -8.18
N GLU A 159 5.74 17.41 -8.87
CA GLU A 159 5.51 18.38 -9.95
C GLU A 159 4.64 17.78 -11.06
N GLU A 160 4.97 16.56 -11.52
CA GLU A 160 4.15 15.81 -12.50
C GLU A 160 2.70 15.60 -12.03
N ALA A 161 2.47 15.39 -10.72
CA ALA A 161 1.13 15.16 -10.18
C ALA A 161 0.26 16.42 -10.16
N LEU A 162 0.87 17.60 -10.05
CA LEU A 162 0.17 18.89 -10.04
C LEU A 162 -0.35 19.31 -11.42
N GLU A 163 0.11 18.65 -12.48
CA GLU A 163 -0.34 18.89 -13.85
C GLU A 163 -1.73 18.25 -14.17
N PHE A 164 -2.31 17.50 -13.22
CA PHE A 164 -3.59 16.77 -13.35
C PHE A 164 -4.72 17.33 -12.47
#